data_AF-A0A1F3T0H1-F1
#
_entry.id   AF-A0A1F3T0H1-F1
#
_cell.length_a   1.000
_cell.length_b   1.000
_cell.length_c   1.000
_cell.angle_alpha   90.00
_cell.angle_beta   90.00
_cell.angle_gamma   90.00
#
_symmetry.space_group_name_H-M   'P 1'
#
loop_
_entity.id
_entity.type
_entity.pdbx_description
1 polymer ?
#
loop_
_entity_poly.entity_id
_entity_poly.type
_entity_poly.pdbx_seq_one_letter_code
_entity_poly.pdbx_strand_id
1 'polypeptide(L)'
;MLEATNLAYVLKPFYTNKNKEIISSPKVYGFDTGFVCYFKGWDNLRSEDYGYLWEHLVLNELIARDFRPQYWRDKQKHEIDFIFNRKNEIVTIECKWKDTGFKPNSLEIFRSKYKKGRNIVVSANITKAYKRKIGDLEIHFSPLDDLADLIS
;
A
#
# COMPACT_ATOMS: atom_id res chain seq x y z
N MET A 1 -4.10 -13.30 19.68
CA MET A 1 -2.97 -13.52 20.59
C MET A 1 -1.73 -13.86 19.76
N LEU A 2 -1.12 -12.81 19.22
CA LEU A 2 0.31 -12.66 18.93
C LEU A 2 0.50 -11.15 18.71
N GLU A 3 0.09 -10.39 19.72
CA GLU A 3 0.33 -8.96 19.81
C GLU A 3 1.64 -8.81 20.57
N ALA A 4 2.51 -7.90 20.10
CA ALA A 4 3.77 -7.51 20.73
C ALA A 4 4.93 -8.50 20.63
N THR A 5 5.60 -8.48 19.47
CA THR A 5 7.07 -8.43 19.41
C THR A 5 7.39 -7.65 18.14
N ASN A 6 8.41 -6.79 18.15
CA ASN A 6 8.86 -5.95 17.02
C ASN A 6 9.22 -6.71 15.71
N LEU A 7 8.80 -7.96 15.55
CA LEU A 7 9.03 -8.82 14.39
C LEU A 7 7.88 -8.84 13.39
N ALA A 8 6.65 -8.45 13.74
CA ALA A 8 5.49 -8.69 12.89
C ALA A 8 4.44 -7.56 12.99
N TYR A 9 4.11 -6.92 11.86
CA TYR A 9 2.99 -5.98 11.75
C TYR A 9 1.79 -6.63 11.08
N VAL A 10 0.65 -6.54 11.77
CA VAL A 10 -0.63 -7.10 11.33
C VAL A 10 -1.41 -6.02 10.57
N LEU A 11 -1.41 -6.10 9.24
CA LEU A 11 -2.20 -5.19 8.41
C LEU A 11 -3.66 -5.63 8.43
N LYS A 12 -4.54 -4.77 8.97
CA LYS A 12 -5.97 -5.05 9.11
C LYS A 12 -6.72 -4.70 7.82
N PRO A 13 -7.82 -5.38 7.49
CA PRO A 13 -8.68 -4.95 6.40
C PRO A 13 -9.36 -3.62 6.71
N PHE A 14 -9.60 -2.83 5.67
CA PHE A 14 -10.39 -1.62 5.66
C PHE A 14 -11.86 -1.98 5.46
N TYR A 15 -12.72 -1.58 6.40
CA TYR A 15 -14.17 -1.77 6.33
C TYR A 15 -14.90 -0.59 6.99
N THR A 16 -15.89 -0.01 6.31
CA THR A 16 -16.81 0.97 6.91
C THR A 16 -18.14 0.36 7.34
N ASN A 17 -18.49 -0.83 6.84
CA ASN A 17 -19.70 -1.58 7.22
C ASN A 17 -19.41 -3.09 7.27
N LYS A 18 -19.53 -3.68 8.48
CA LYS A 18 -19.15 -5.08 8.80
C LYS A 18 -19.91 -6.18 8.03
N ASN A 19 -21.04 -5.85 7.38
CA ASN A 19 -22.00 -6.86 6.88
C ASN A 19 -21.90 -7.21 5.38
N LYS A 20 -21.00 -6.62 4.58
CA LYS A 20 -20.95 -6.89 3.12
C LYS A 20 -19.60 -7.32 2.53
N GLU A 21 -18.53 -7.36 3.32
CA GLU A 21 -17.20 -7.69 2.81
C GLU A 21 -16.61 -8.82 3.67
N ILE A 22 -16.38 -9.99 3.04
CA ILE A 22 -15.99 -11.22 3.73
C ILE A 22 -14.53 -11.13 4.19
N ILE A 23 -14.33 -11.62 5.42
CA ILE A 23 -13.13 -12.00 6.16
C ILE A 23 -11.88 -12.12 5.28
N SER A 24 -10.93 -11.21 5.48
CA SER A 24 -9.60 -11.30 4.90
C SER A 24 -8.58 -11.48 6.04
N SER A 25 -7.73 -12.50 5.89
CA SER A 25 -6.70 -12.83 6.87
C SER A 25 -5.68 -11.68 6.98
N PRO A 26 -5.22 -11.30 8.17
CA PRO A 26 -4.22 -10.26 8.29
C PRO A 26 -2.96 -10.60 7.48
N LYS A 27 -2.46 -9.64 6.69
CA LYS A 27 -1.11 -9.74 6.10
C LYS A 27 -0.10 -9.46 7.22
N VAL A 28 0.85 -10.36 7.44
CA VAL A 28 1.89 -10.25 8.46
C VAL A 28 3.18 -9.75 7.80
N TYR A 29 3.68 -8.60 8.24
CA TYR A 29 4.89 -7.96 7.70
C TYR A 29 6.03 -8.05 8.70
N GLY A 30 7.14 -8.66 8.28
CA GLY A 30 8.34 -8.85 9.09
C GLY A 30 9.16 -7.56 9.22
N PHE A 31 9.33 -7.05 10.44
CA PHE A 31 10.26 -5.96 10.72
C PHE A 31 11.55 -6.54 11.29
N ASP A 32 12.64 -6.46 10.54
CA ASP A 32 13.95 -6.56 11.13
C ASP A 32 14.95 -5.77 10.26
N THR A 33 15.69 -4.85 10.88
CA THR A 33 16.91 -4.27 10.28
C THR A 33 17.95 -5.36 10.02
N GLY A 34 17.84 -6.49 10.71
CA GLY A 34 18.50 -7.75 10.41
C GLY A 34 17.90 -8.53 9.23
N PHE A 35 16.65 -8.33 8.80
CA PHE A 35 16.06 -9.06 7.66
C PHE A 35 16.78 -8.73 6.35
N VAL A 36 17.23 -7.48 6.20
CA VAL A 36 17.97 -6.99 5.03
C VAL A 36 19.42 -7.50 5.00
N CYS A 37 20.02 -7.78 6.17
CA CYS A 37 21.38 -8.32 6.28
C CYS A 37 21.46 -9.84 6.55
N TYR A 38 20.36 -10.49 6.93
CA TYR A 38 20.30 -11.90 7.37
C TYR A 38 19.48 -12.80 6.42
N PHE A 39 18.91 -12.28 5.32
CA PHE A 39 18.53 -13.11 4.16
C PHE A 39 19.79 -13.55 3.39
N LYS A 40 20.56 -14.37 4.09
CA LYS A 40 21.87 -14.96 3.81
C LYS A 40 21.93 -15.72 2.48
N GLY A 41 22.57 -15.14 1.47
CA GLY A 41 23.20 -15.88 0.37
C GLY A 41 22.59 -15.72 -1.02
N TRP A 42 21.82 -14.66 -1.28
CA TRP A 42 21.47 -14.29 -2.65
C TRP A 42 22.39 -13.18 -3.12
N ASP A 43 23.36 -13.50 -3.98
CA ASP A 43 24.17 -12.48 -4.66
C ASP A 43 23.29 -11.60 -5.58
N ASN A 44 22.05 -12.02 -5.87
CA ASN A 44 21.05 -11.27 -6.63
C ASN A 44 19.63 -11.52 -6.10
N LEU A 45 18.89 -10.45 -5.78
CA LEU A 45 17.44 -10.56 -5.59
C LEU A 45 16.77 -11.05 -6.89
N ARG A 46 15.75 -11.89 -6.76
CA ARG A 46 14.91 -12.25 -7.91
C ARG A 46 13.97 -11.10 -8.22
N SER A 47 13.76 -10.87 -9.52
CA SER A 47 12.86 -9.82 -9.99
C SER A 47 11.40 -10.02 -9.55
N GLU A 48 11.00 -11.27 -9.27
CA GLU A 48 9.69 -11.64 -8.74
C GLU A 48 9.43 -11.09 -7.32
N ASP A 49 10.47 -10.88 -6.52
CA ASP A 49 10.35 -10.42 -5.12
C ASP A 49 10.31 -8.89 -4.99
N TYR A 50 10.67 -8.15 -6.05
CA TYR A 50 10.77 -6.68 -5.99
C TYR A 50 9.45 -6.00 -5.61
N GLY A 51 8.32 -6.48 -6.12
CA GLY A 51 7.01 -5.90 -5.78
C GLY A 51 6.69 -6.05 -4.30
N TYR A 52 6.88 -7.26 -3.78
CA TYR A 52 6.60 -7.59 -2.38
C TYR A 52 7.52 -6.82 -1.41
N LEU A 53 8.81 -6.76 -1.73
CA LEU A 53 9.77 -6.00 -0.90
C LEU A 53 9.53 -4.49 -0.97
N TRP A 54 9.05 -4.00 -2.11
CA TRP A 54 8.65 -2.60 -2.24
C TRP A 54 7.44 -2.27 -1.37
N GLU A 55 6.39 -3.11 -1.38
CA GLU A 55 5.24 -2.97 -0.46
C GLU A 55 5.68 -2.94 1.01
N HIS A 56 6.63 -3.80 1.38
CA HIS A 56 7.21 -3.83 2.73
C HIS A 56 7.89 -2.50 3.09
N LEU A 57 8.72 -1.97 2.19
CA LEU A 57 9.42 -0.72 2.43
C LEU A 57 8.44 0.45 2.58
N VAL A 58 7.43 0.53 1.72
CA VAL A 58 6.38 1.56 1.81
C VAL A 58 5.61 1.46 3.13
N LEU A 59 5.26 0.24 3.56
CA LEU A 59 4.59 0.02 4.84
C LEU A 59 5.46 0.47 6.03
N ASN A 60 6.75 0.17 6.01
CA ASN A 60 7.69 0.57 7.04
C ASN A 60 7.75 2.09 7.17
N GLU A 61 7.85 2.81 6.05
CA GLU A 61 7.85 4.27 6.04
C GLU A 61 6.54 4.87 6.56
N LEU A 62 5.39 4.25 6.25
CA LEU A 62 4.09 4.66 6.78
C LEU A 62 4.02 4.48 8.30
N ILE A 63 4.45 3.32 8.82
CA ILE A 63 4.43 3.03 10.26
C ILE A 63 5.42 3.91 11.02
N ALA A 64 6.62 4.15 10.48
CA ALA A 64 7.62 5.04 11.06
C ALA A 64 7.11 6.48 11.23
N ARG A 65 6.15 6.90 10.38
CA ARG A 65 5.46 8.19 10.45
C ARG A 65 4.15 8.16 11.23
N ASP A 66 3.94 7.12 12.02
CA ASP A 66 2.77 6.90 12.86
C ASP A 66 1.43 6.77 12.09
N PHE A 67 1.48 6.42 10.80
CA PHE A 67 0.26 6.01 10.10
C PHE A 67 -0.16 4.60 10.55
N ARG A 68 -1.46 4.33 10.45
CA ARG A 68 -2.05 3.01 10.70
C ARG A 68 -2.79 2.55 9.45
N PRO A 69 -2.05 2.15 8.40
CA PRO A 69 -2.69 1.71 7.16
C PRO A 69 -3.48 0.42 7.38
N GLN A 70 -4.50 0.26 6.56
CA GLN A 70 -5.30 -0.94 6.36
C GLN A 70 -5.20 -1.35 4.89
N TYR A 71 -5.44 -2.59 4.53
CA TYR A 71 -5.59 -2.97 3.11
C TYR A 71 -7.06 -3.14 2.75
N TRP A 72 -7.41 -3.06 1.48
CA TRP A 72 -8.77 -3.42 1.04
C TRP A 72 -8.72 -4.56 0.05
N ARG A 73 -9.66 -5.49 0.20
CA ARG A 73 -9.87 -6.59 -0.74
C ARG A 73 -11.34 -6.91 -0.86
N ASP A 74 -11.84 -7.09 -2.09
CA ASP A 74 -13.20 -7.55 -2.32
C ASP A 74 -13.30 -9.06 -2.60
N LYS A 75 -14.54 -9.57 -2.72
CA LYS A 75 -14.80 -10.99 -3.02
C LYS A 75 -14.28 -11.43 -4.40
N GLN A 76 -14.11 -10.48 -5.32
CA GLN A 76 -13.57 -10.72 -6.67
C GLN A 76 -12.04 -10.60 -6.70
N LYS A 77 -11.40 -10.46 -5.53
CA LYS A 77 -9.94 -10.36 -5.34
C LYS A 77 -9.32 -9.08 -5.92
N HIS A 78 -10.10 -8.02 -6.11
CA HIS A 78 -9.53 -6.68 -6.28
C HIS A 78 -8.88 -6.26 -4.98
N GLU A 79 -7.65 -5.76 -5.04
CA GLU A 79 -6.88 -5.33 -3.87
C GLU A 79 -6.41 -3.88 -4.04
N ILE A 80 -6.30 -3.18 -2.91
CA ILE A 80 -5.54 -1.93 -2.73
C ILE A 80 -4.63 -2.13 -1.53
N ASP A 81 -3.33 -1.86 -1.71
CA ASP A 81 -2.29 -2.21 -0.74
C ASP A 81 -2.47 -1.50 0.59
N PHE A 82 -2.58 -0.17 0.59
CA PHE A 82 -2.79 0.61 1.80
C PHE A 82 -3.88 1.67 1.67
N ILE A 83 -4.65 1.81 2.74
CA ILE A 83 -5.78 2.72 2.89
C ILE A 83 -5.80 3.27 4.31
N PHE A 84 -6.09 4.55 4.44
CA PHE A 84 -6.37 5.17 5.74
C PHE A 84 -7.25 6.41 5.60
N ASN A 85 -7.89 6.80 6.70
CA ASN A 85 -8.72 7.99 6.76
C ASN A 85 -7.87 9.24 7.06
N ARG A 86 -8.11 10.35 6.35
CA ARG A 86 -7.49 11.66 6.60
C ARG A 86 -8.52 12.75 6.33
N LYS A 87 -8.87 13.56 7.33
CA LYS A 87 -9.77 14.74 7.19
C LYS A 87 -11.06 14.46 6.39
N ASN A 88 -11.76 13.37 6.72
CA ASN A 88 -12.98 12.87 6.02
C ASN A 88 -12.79 12.36 4.58
N GLU A 89 -11.55 12.17 4.15
CA GLU A 89 -11.19 11.52 2.89
C GLU A 89 -10.56 10.16 3.16
N ILE A 90 -10.73 9.23 2.22
CA ILE A 90 -10.06 7.93 2.26
C ILE A 90 -8.91 7.98 1.27
N VAL A 91 -7.68 8.01 1.79
CA VAL A 91 -6.46 7.98 0.97
C VAL A 91 -6.18 6.53 0.58
N THR A 92 -5.85 6.32 -0.69
CA THR A 92 -5.40 5.01 -1.20
C THR A 92 -3.96 5.09 -1.68
N ILE A 93 -3.19 4.05 -1.41
CA ILE A 93 -1.81 3.87 -1.86
C ILE A 93 -1.71 2.50 -2.54
N GLU A 94 -1.19 2.52 -3.75
CA GLU A 94 -0.81 1.35 -4.54
C GLU A 94 0.70 1.34 -4.73
N CYS A 95 1.33 0.22 -4.40
CA CYS A 95 2.76 0.03 -4.51
C CYS A 95 3.06 -0.65 -5.86
N LYS A 96 4.01 -0.11 -6.60
CA LYS A 96 4.51 -0.74 -7.83
C LYS A 96 6.03 -0.65 -7.88
N TRP A 97 6.69 -1.71 -8.30
CA TRP A 97 8.12 -1.60 -8.62
C TRP A 97 8.36 -0.70 -9.84
N LYS A 98 7.47 -0.81 -10.84
CA LYS A 98 7.43 0.05 -12.02
C LYS A 98 6.02 0.61 -12.21
N ASP A 99 5.92 1.91 -12.45
CA ASP A 99 4.65 2.64 -12.64
C ASP A 99 3.88 2.16 -13.87
N THR A 100 4.57 1.62 -14.89
CA THR A 100 3.96 0.96 -16.05
C THR A 100 3.12 -0.28 -15.69
N GLY A 101 3.37 -0.89 -14.53
CA GLY A 101 2.58 -2.02 -14.02
C GLY A 101 1.25 -1.61 -13.37
N PHE A 102 0.99 -0.31 -13.20
CA PHE A 102 -0.24 0.16 -12.57
C PHE A 102 -1.47 -0.04 -13.47
N LYS A 103 -2.54 -0.59 -12.89
CA LYS A 103 -3.87 -0.72 -13.52
C LYS A 103 -4.93 -0.09 -12.61
N PRO A 104 -5.87 0.70 -13.15
CA PRO A 104 -6.84 1.44 -12.34
C PRO A 104 -8.02 0.59 -11.83
N ASN A 105 -8.20 -0.64 -12.30
CA ASN A 105 -9.43 -1.41 -12.10
C ASN A 105 -9.84 -1.55 -10.61
N SER A 106 -8.93 -1.97 -9.73
CA SER A 106 -9.21 -2.09 -8.29
C SER A 106 -9.61 -0.74 -7.70
N LEU A 107 -8.92 0.33 -8.12
CA LEU A 107 -9.15 1.68 -7.64
C LEU A 107 -10.49 2.24 -8.12
N GLU A 108 -10.87 2.00 -9.37
CA GLU A 108 -12.18 2.38 -9.93
C GLU A 108 -13.32 1.72 -9.14
N ILE A 109 -13.20 0.41 -8.88
CA ILE A 109 -14.18 -0.33 -8.09
C ILE A 109 -14.24 0.21 -6.67
N PHE A 110 -13.10 0.46 -6.04
CA PHE A 110 -13.05 1.06 -4.71
C PHE A 110 -13.72 2.45 -4.69
N ARG A 111 -13.41 3.32 -5.65
CA ARG A 111 -13.96 4.69 -5.73
C ARG A 111 -15.44 4.73 -6.09
N SER A 112 -15.98 3.69 -6.72
CA SER A 112 -17.44 3.55 -6.88
C SER A 112 -18.18 3.44 -5.53
N LYS A 113 -17.52 2.84 -4.52
CA LYS A 113 -18.03 2.69 -3.15
C LYS A 113 -17.63 3.87 -2.25
N TYR A 114 -16.39 4.35 -2.40
CA TYR A 114 -15.73 5.33 -1.54
C TYR A 114 -15.30 6.57 -2.34
N LYS A 115 -16.27 7.45 -2.61
CA LYS A 115 -16.17 8.51 -3.62
C LYS A 115 -15.11 9.60 -3.37
N LYS A 116 -14.63 9.78 -2.14
CA LYS A 116 -13.77 10.91 -1.77
C LYS A 116 -12.39 10.47 -1.29
N GLY A 117 -11.36 11.09 -1.86
CA GLY A 117 -10.00 11.06 -1.35
C GLY A 117 -8.94 10.93 -2.43
N ARG A 118 -7.69 11.14 -1.99
CA ARG A 118 -6.49 11.07 -2.83
C ARG A 118 -6.18 9.63 -3.24
N ASN A 119 -5.70 9.47 -4.47
CA ASN A 119 -5.18 8.21 -4.99
C ASN A 119 -3.69 8.35 -5.29
N ILE A 120 -2.86 7.54 -4.64
CA ILE A 120 -1.41 7.63 -4.75
C ILE A 120 -0.88 6.31 -5.27
N VAL A 121 0.04 6.38 -6.24
CA VAL A 121 0.86 5.24 -6.67
C VAL A 121 2.29 5.55 -6.28
N VAL A 122 2.83 4.74 -5.38
CA VAL A 122 4.23 4.87 -4.93
C VAL A 122 5.06 3.88 -5.73
N SER A 123 6.00 4.39 -6.52
CA SER A 123 6.78 3.55 -7.42
C SER A 123 8.28 3.76 -7.34
N ALA A 124 9.03 2.65 -7.31
CA ALA A 124 10.49 2.68 -7.15
C ALA A 124 11.22 3.31 -8.34
N ASN A 125 10.63 3.25 -9.53
CA ASN A 125 11.22 3.81 -10.75
C ASN A 125 10.86 5.29 -11.01
N ILE A 126 10.07 5.92 -10.14
CA ILE A 126 9.73 7.33 -10.26
C ILE A 126 10.78 8.14 -9.48
N THR A 127 11.31 9.19 -10.09
CA THR A 127 12.23 10.14 -9.45
C THR A 127 11.64 11.52 -9.24
N LYS A 128 10.54 11.83 -9.93
CA LYS A 128 9.81 13.09 -9.81
C LYS A 128 8.31 12.81 -9.82
N ALA A 129 7.62 13.28 -8.78
CA ALA A 129 6.18 13.12 -8.69
C ALA A 129 5.45 13.76 -9.87
N TYR A 130 4.38 13.12 -10.33
CA TYR A 130 3.52 13.61 -11.40
C TYR A 130 2.07 13.15 -11.18
N LYS A 131 1.13 13.82 -11.86
CA LYS A 131 -0.29 13.42 -11.84
C LYS A 131 -0.70 12.86 -13.18
N ARG A 132 -1.55 11.84 -13.17
CA ARG A 132 -2.19 11.30 -14.36
C ARG A 132 -3.69 11.14 -14.11
N LYS A 133 -4.50 11.61 -15.06
CA LYS A 133 -5.94 11.37 -15.07
C LYS A 133 -6.23 10.08 -15.86
N ILE A 134 -6.95 9.15 -15.26
CA ILE A 134 -7.41 7.91 -15.91
C ILE A 134 -8.91 7.80 -15.69
N GLY A 135 -9.69 7.96 -16.76
CA GLY A 135 -11.14 8.19 -16.63
C GLY A 135 -11.42 9.42 -15.76
N ASP A 136 -12.21 9.24 -14.69
CA ASP A 136 -12.51 10.29 -13.71
C ASP A 136 -11.54 10.33 -12.52
N LEU A 137 -10.57 9.41 -12.46
CA LEU A 137 -9.63 9.34 -11.36
C LEU A 137 -8.41 10.23 -11.62
N GLU A 138 -8.15 11.17 -10.71
CA GLU A 138 -6.84 11.79 -10.58
C GLU A 138 -5.94 10.89 -9.71
N ILE A 139 -4.77 10.52 -10.24
CA ILE A 139 -3.81 9.63 -9.57
C ILE A 139 -2.47 10.36 -9.48
N HIS A 140 -1.90 10.36 -8.27
CA HIS A 140 -0.61 10.98 -7.95
C HIS A 140 0.45 9.89 -7.94
N PHE A 141 1.33 9.92 -8.93
CA PHE A 141 2.47 9.02 -9.06
C PHE A 141 3.66 9.66 -8.36
N SER A 142 4.33 8.93 -7.45
CA SER A 142 5.29 9.53 -6.52
C SER A 142 6.45 8.58 -6.18
N PRO A 143 7.67 9.10 -5.98
CA PRO A 143 8.72 8.37 -5.28
C PRO A 143 8.34 8.17 -3.81
N LEU A 144 9.05 7.27 -3.11
CA LEU A 144 8.83 7.05 -1.69
C LEU A 144 9.12 8.31 -0.84
N ASP A 145 10.16 9.06 -1.19
CA ASP A 145 10.63 10.22 -0.43
C ASP A 145 9.57 11.34 -0.33
N ASP A 146 8.80 11.54 -1.41
CA ASP A 146 7.76 12.56 -1.50
C ASP A 146 6.43 12.11 -0.83
N LEU A 147 6.34 10.85 -0.39
CA LEU A 147 5.09 10.28 0.12
C LEU A 147 4.56 11.06 1.32
N ALA A 148 5.46 11.51 2.21
CA ALA A 148 5.10 12.24 3.42
C ALA A 148 4.32 13.53 3.12
N ASP A 149 4.79 14.29 2.13
CA ASP A 149 4.15 15.54 1.72
C ASP A 149 2.77 15.28 1.13
N LEU A 150 2.64 14.21 0.33
CA LEU A 150 1.38 13.83 -0.32
C LEU A 150 0.30 13.32 0.64
N ILE A 151 0.68 12.77 1.80
CA ILE A 151 -0.26 12.20 2.77
C ILE A 151 -0.52 13.08 3.99
N SER A 152 0.27 14.15 4.16
CA SER A 152 0.07 15.17 5.20
C SER A 152 -1.30 15.87 5.09
#